data_AF-A0A920PTX3-F1
#
_entry.id   AF-A0A920PTX3-F1
#
_cell.length_a   1.000
_cell.length_b   1.000
_cell.length_c   1.000
_cell.angle_alpha   90.00
_cell.angle_beta   90.00
_cell.angle_gamma   90.00
#
_symmetry.space_group_name_H-M   'P 1'
#
loop_
_entity.id
_entity.type
_entity.pdbx_description
1 polymer ?
#
loop_
_entity_poly.entity_id
_entity_poly.type
_entity_poly.pdbx_seq_one_letter_code
_entity_poly.pdbx_strand_id
1 'polypeptide(L)'
;MKTKDEIRDQVWSVIEQTGAAYTKTVRDRIPHFKGAESASLRIFELGIWRNSRVIKGNPDQPQRPLRQRALEEGKILYMAVPRLQKEQCFVELDPSVMASSPVEASTISGAFQHGRLVNIEEMHQVDLVISGSVAVNRTGIRIGKGGGFADLEYGLAVAAGIVQHDTPIVGTVHQLQVLEQELPWTQHDVCLDYFATPDELVKCSPTKPRPTGIYWEDLSPAKIKQIPALKKLRKFL
;
A
#
# COMPACT_ATOMS: atom_id res chain seq x y z
N MET A 1 8.78 -16.69 -17.89
CA MET A 1 8.08 -16.17 -16.70
C MET A 1 6.91 -15.33 -17.17
N LYS A 2 5.72 -15.45 -16.55
CA LYS A 2 4.57 -14.61 -16.91
C LYS A 2 4.87 -13.13 -16.66
N THR A 3 4.34 -12.24 -17.49
CA THR A 3 4.39 -10.80 -17.28
C THR A 3 3.52 -10.39 -16.09
N LYS A 4 3.75 -9.17 -15.57
CA LYS A 4 2.90 -8.61 -14.50
C LYS A 4 1.43 -8.53 -14.93
N ASP A 5 1.15 -8.21 -16.20
CA ASP A 5 -0.21 -8.10 -16.73
C ASP A 5 -0.91 -9.45 -16.86
N GLU A 6 -0.20 -10.47 -17.37
CA GLU A 6 -0.74 -11.84 -17.42
C GLU A 6 -1.10 -12.38 -16.02
N ILE A 7 -0.30 -12.04 -15.00
CA ILE A 7 -0.58 -12.42 -13.61
C ILE A 7 -1.80 -11.68 -13.07
N ARG A 8 -1.93 -10.37 -13.34
CA ARG A 8 -3.11 -9.59 -12.94
C ARG A 8 -4.37 -10.19 -13.54
N ASP A 9 -4.37 -10.43 -14.85
CA ASP A 9 -5.50 -10.99 -15.57
C ASP A 9 -5.87 -12.38 -15.08
N GLN A 10 -4.88 -13.24 -14.80
CA GLN A 10 -5.11 -14.54 -14.21
C GLN A 10 -5.82 -14.42 -12.85
N VAL A 11 -5.29 -13.62 -11.93
CA VAL A 11 -5.83 -13.51 -10.57
C VAL A 11 -7.20 -12.84 -10.57
N TRP A 12 -7.38 -11.76 -11.33
CA TRP A 12 -8.68 -11.11 -11.49
C TRP A 12 -9.72 -12.09 -12.03
N SER A 13 -9.39 -12.86 -13.08
CA SER A 13 -10.31 -13.85 -13.66
C SER A 13 -10.74 -14.90 -12.63
N VAL A 14 -9.80 -15.42 -11.85
CA VAL A 14 -10.10 -16.43 -10.82
C VAL A 14 -10.97 -15.86 -9.70
N ILE A 15 -10.68 -14.64 -9.23
CA ILE A 15 -11.51 -13.96 -8.22
C ILE A 15 -12.93 -13.70 -8.72
N GLU A 16 -13.08 -13.25 -9.97
CA GLU A 16 -14.39 -13.00 -10.60
C GLU A 16 -15.19 -14.30 -10.77
N GLN A 17 -14.56 -15.37 -11.27
CA GLN A 17 -15.19 -16.68 -11.49
C GLN A 17 -15.65 -17.34 -10.19
N THR A 18 -14.87 -17.22 -9.12
CA THR A 18 -15.17 -17.83 -7.81
C THR A 18 -16.09 -16.97 -6.95
N GLY A 19 -16.37 -15.72 -7.34
CA GLY A 19 -17.16 -14.79 -6.53
C GLY A 19 -16.50 -14.46 -5.19
N ALA A 20 -15.16 -14.52 -5.13
CA ALA A 20 -14.38 -14.28 -3.92
C ALA A 20 -14.28 -12.80 -3.52
N ALA A 21 -14.78 -11.87 -4.34
CA ALA A 21 -14.85 -10.44 -4.06
C ALA A 21 -16.27 -9.96 -3.74
N TYR A 22 -16.37 -8.81 -3.07
CA TYR A 22 -17.64 -8.12 -2.85
C TYR A 22 -18.22 -7.49 -4.13
N THR A 23 -17.39 -7.30 -5.16
CA THR A 23 -17.81 -6.76 -6.46
C THR A 23 -17.70 -7.82 -7.55
N LYS A 24 -18.62 -7.77 -8.53
CA LYS A 24 -18.60 -8.68 -9.69
C LYS A 24 -17.35 -8.54 -10.57
N THR A 25 -16.76 -7.35 -10.57
CA THR A 25 -15.51 -7.07 -11.29
C THR A 25 -14.42 -6.56 -10.35
N VAL A 26 -13.19 -7.03 -10.58
CA VAL A 26 -11.99 -6.63 -9.86
C VAL A 26 -10.85 -6.18 -10.78
N ARG A 27 -11.11 -5.98 -12.08
CA ARG A 27 -10.15 -5.43 -13.03
C ARG A 27 -9.70 -4.02 -12.60
N ASP A 28 -8.42 -3.71 -12.84
CA ASP A 28 -7.75 -2.44 -12.54
C ASP A 28 -7.77 -2.02 -11.06
N ARG A 29 -8.04 -2.95 -10.14
CA ARG A 29 -8.04 -2.70 -8.69
C ARG A 29 -7.36 -3.81 -7.93
N ILE A 30 -7.01 -3.49 -6.69
CA ILE A 30 -6.72 -4.51 -5.68
C ILE A 30 -8.06 -5.16 -5.32
N PRO A 31 -8.22 -6.49 -5.43
CA PRO A 31 -9.49 -7.17 -5.17
C PRO A 31 -10.03 -6.87 -3.77
N HIS A 32 -11.25 -6.32 -3.68
CA HIS A 32 -11.94 -6.21 -2.40
C HIS A 32 -12.57 -7.57 -2.05
N PHE A 33 -11.72 -8.46 -1.54
CA PHE A 33 -12.07 -9.86 -1.28
C PHE A 33 -12.91 -10.03 -0.02
N LYS A 34 -13.77 -11.05 -0.02
CA LYS A 34 -14.54 -11.47 1.15
C LYS A 34 -13.60 -12.04 2.20
N GLY A 35 -13.71 -11.56 3.44
CA GLY A 35 -12.81 -11.94 4.53
C GLY A 35 -11.60 -11.01 4.72
N ALA A 36 -11.61 -9.81 4.12
CA ALA A 36 -10.59 -8.80 4.37
C ALA A 36 -10.46 -8.45 5.85
N GLU A 37 -11.58 -8.36 6.57
CA GLU A 37 -11.64 -8.14 8.02
C GLU A 37 -10.97 -9.29 8.78
N SER A 38 -11.29 -10.54 8.44
CA SER A 38 -10.68 -11.73 9.05
C SER A 38 -9.18 -11.81 8.80
N ALA A 39 -8.72 -11.42 7.61
CA ALA A 39 -7.29 -11.32 7.32
C ALA A 39 -6.61 -10.23 8.16
N SER A 40 -7.26 -9.07 8.33
CA SER A 40 -6.73 -7.97 9.13
C SER A 40 -6.55 -8.31 10.60
N LEU A 41 -7.40 -9.15 11.19
CA LEU A 41 -7.26 -9.60 12.59
C LEU A 41 -5.86 -10.18 12.86
N ARG A 42 -5.27 -10.90 11.90
CA ARG A 42 -3.93 -11.50 12.04
C ARG A 42 -2.82 -10.46 12.06
N ILE A 43 -2.98 -9.36 11.34
CA ILE A 43 -2.01 -8.26 11.35
C ILE A 43 -2.03 -7.55 12.70
N PHE A 44 -3.20 -7.42 13.33
CA PHE A 44 -3.33 -6.76 14.64
C PHE A 44 -2.62 -7.50 15.78
N GLU A 45 -2.40 -8.81 15.60
CA GLU A 45 -1.66 -9.64 16.56
C GLU A 45 -0.14 -9.44 16.50
N LEU A 46 0.38 -8.81 15.45
CA LEU A 46 1.81 -8.60 15.27
C LEU A 46 2.36 -7.53 16.22
N GLY A 47 3.55 -7.78 16.77
CA GLY A 47 4.29 -6.76 17.53
C GLY A 47 4.55 -5.49 16.71
N ILE A 48 4.85 -5.62 15.41
CA ILE A 48 5.06 -4.48 14.50
C ILE A 48 3.80 -3.60 14.35
N TRP A 49 2.60 -4.19 14.46
CA TRP A 49 1.35 -3.43 14.48
C TRP A 49 1.16 -2.71 15.81
N ARG A 50 1.24 -3.47 16.92
CA ARG A 50 1.01 -2.96 18.28
C ARG A 50 1.96 -1.82 18.63
N ASN A 51 3.21 -1.90 18.21
CA ASN A 51 4.26 -0.92 18.51
C ASN A 51 4.25 0.31 17.58
N SER A 52 3.57 0.25 16.43
CA SER A 52 3.49 1.38 15.50
C SER A 52 2.63 2.52 16.03
N ARG A 53 3.04 3.76 15.75
CA ARG A 53 2.30 4.99 16.06
C ARG A 53 1.96 5.78 14.80
N VAL A 54 2.79 5.68 13.78
CA VAL A 54 2.62 6.34 12.48
C VAL A 54 2.59 5.30 11.37
N ILE A 55 1.52 5.29 10.58
CA ILE A 55 1.30 4.31 9.52
C ILE A 55 1.13 5.02 8.18
N LYS A 56 1.75 4.52 7.12
CA LYS A 56 1.43 4.88 5.73
C LYS A 56 0.60 3.77 5.10
N GLY A 57 -0.61 4.06 4.65
CA GLY A 57 -1.49 3.07 4.02
C GLY A 57 -2.02 3.49 2.66
N ASN A 58 -1.99 2.56 1.69
CA ASN A 58 -2.63 2.79 0.40
C ASN A 58 -4.17 2.84 0.51
N PRO A 59 -4.85 3.62 -0.34
CA PRO A 59 -6.30 3.84 -0.25
C PRO A 59 -7.16 2.64 -0.67
N ASP A 60 -6.57 1.50 -1.00
CA ASP A 60 -7.28 0.35 -1.56
C ASP A 60 -8.29 -0.25 -0.55
N GLN A 61 -9.47 -0.61 -1.04
CA GLN A 61 -10.59 -1.12 -0.23
C GLN A 61 -10.24 -2.30 0.68
N PRO A 62 -9.55 -3.37 0.24
CA PRO A 62 -9.25 -4.52 1.12
C PRO A 62 -8.31 -4.18 2.27
N GLN A 63 -7.65 -3.01 2.24
CA GLN A 63 -6.77 -2.54 3.32
C GLN A 63 -7.49 -1.54 4.25
N ARG A 64 -8.76 -1.22 4.00
CA ARG A 64 -9.55 -0.31 4.86
C ARG A 64 -9.63 -0.80 6.31
N PRO A 65 -9.83 -2.10 6.63
CA PRO A 65 -9.93 -2.52 8.03
C PRO A 65 -8.65 -2.21 8.82
N LEU A 66 -7.46 -2.32 8.20
CA LEU A 66 -6.21 -1.89 8.82
C LEU A 66 -6.21 -0.38 9.08
N ARG A 67 -6.55 0.44 8.08
CA ARG A 67 -6.60 1.90 8.24
C ARG A 67 -7.59 2.36 9.30
N GLN A 68 -8.78 1.75 9.33
CA GLN A 68 -9.79 2.03 10.35
C GLN A 68 -9.26 1.71 11.74
N ARG A 69 -8.71 0.51 11.94
CA ARG A 69 -8.18 0.08 13.24
C ARG A 69 -7.01 0.96 13.70
N ALA A 70 -6.16 1.42 12.78
CA ALA A 70 -5.09 2.37 13.10
C ALA A 70 -5.64 3.64 13.76
N LEU A 71 -6.69 4.22 13.17
CA LEU A 71 -7.34 5.42 13.68
C LEU A 71 -8.09 5.15 15.00
N GLU A 72 -8.75 4.00 15.13
CA GLU A 72 -9.39 3.57 16.40
C GLU A 72 -8.38 3.43 17.54
N GLU A 73 -7.16 3.01 17.23
CA GLU A 73 -6.05 2.88 18.20
C GLU A 73 -5.26 4.18 18.41
N GLY A 74 -5.73 5.30 17.85
CA GLY A 74 -5.10 6.62 18.02
C GLY A 74 -3.78 6.79 17.26
N LYS A 75 -3.52 5.96 16.23
CA LYS A 75 -2.32 6.07 15.39
C LYS A 75 -2.53 7.16 14.34
N ILE A 76 -1.45 7.86 13.98
CA ILE A 76 -1.44 8.78 12.84
C ILE A 76 -1.42 7.94 11.55
N LEU A 77 -2.31 8.25 10.61
CA LEU A 77 -2.40 7.57 9.34
C LEU A 77 -2.13 8.54 8.19
N TYR A 78 -1.14 8.22 7.37
CA TYR A 78 -0.91 8.88 6.08
C TYR A 78 -1.47 8.04 4.93
N MET A 79 -2.32 8.65 4.12
CA MET A 79 -2.83 8.05 2.87
C MET A 79 -2.35 8.85 1.66
N ALA A 80 -1.90 8.15 0.63
CA ALA A 80 -1.50 8.82 -0.60
C ALA A 80 -2.70 9.37 -1.38
N VAL A 81 -2.52 10.56 -1.95
CA VAL A 81 -3.45 11.15 -2.91
C VAL A 81 -3.44 10.31 -4.19
N PRO A 82 -4.60 9.92 -4.74
CA PRO A 82 -4.66 9.11 -5.96
C PRO A 82 -3.79 9.67 -7.08
N ARG A 83 -2.94 8.80 -7.63
CA ARG A 83 -2.02 9.08 -8.73
C ARG A 83 -0.97 10.17 -8.46
N LEU A 84 -0.77 10.57 -7.19
CA LEU A 84 0.17 11.63 -6.80
C LEU A 84 -0.02 12.93 -7.60
N GLN A 85 -1.28 13.26 -7.93
CA GLN A 85 -1.62 14.36 -8.83
C GLN A 85 -1.50 15.75 -8.21
N LYS A 86 -1.15 15.84 -6.92
CA LYS A 86 -0.96 17.09 -6.16
C LYS A 86 0.48 17.14 -5.63
N GLU A 87 0.97 18.33 -5.34
CA GLU A 87 2.27 18.49 -4.66
C GLU A 87 2.21 17.99 -3.22
N GLN A 88 1.20 18.46 -2.47
CA GLN A 88 0.76 17.83 -1.22
C GLN A 88 0.09 16.49 -1.55
N CYS A 89 0.92 15.46 -1.68
CA CYS A 89 0.53 14.15 -2.21
C CYS A 89 0.15 13.14 -1.12
N PHE A 90 0.09 13.56 0.14
CA PHE A 90 -0.38 12.74 1.25
C PHE A 90 -1.50 13.45 2.00
N VAL A 91 -2.37 12.65 2.61
CA VAL A 91 -3.43 13.06 3.51
C VAL A 91 -3.07 12.53 4.89
N GLU A 92 -2.87 13.43 5.84
CA GLU A 92 -2.69 13.13 7.26
C GLU A 92 -4.03 13.00 7.96
N LEU A 93 -4.19 11.91 8.71
CA LEU A 93 -5.33 11.65 9.57
C LEU A 93 -4.80 11.43 10.99
N ASP A 94 -5.04 12.40 11.86
CA ASP A 94 -4.63 12.36 13.26
C ASP A 94 -5.88 12.33 14.17
N PRO A 95 -6.18 11.17 14.79
CA PRO A 95 -7.33 11.02 15.68
C PRO A 95 -7.37 11.99 16.86
N SER A 96 -6.24 12.59 17.25
CA SER A 96 -6.18 13.53 18.37
C SER A 96 -6.79 14.91 18.06
N VAL A 97 -6.90 15.25 16.77
CA VAL A 97 -7.42 16.55 16.30
C VAL A 97 -8.63 16.41 15.37
N MET A 98 -8.90 15.21 14.84
CA MET A 98 -10.07 14.96 13.99
C MET A 98 -11.36 14.85 14.82
N ALA A 99 -12.44 15.46 14.31
CA ALA A 99 -13.79 15.34 14.88
C ALA A 99 -14.61 14.18 14.30
N SER A 100 -14.13 13.53 13.24
CA SER A 100 -14.84 12.45 12.54
C SER A 100 -14.56 11.08 13.16
N SER A 101 -15.43 10.12 12.87
CA SER A 101 -15.22 8.75 13.30
C SER A 101 -14.12 8.04 12.49
N PRO A 102 -13.34 7.12 13.09
CA PRO A 102 -12.39 6.26 12.38
C PRO A 102 -12.99 5.52 11.17
N VAL A 103 -14.25 5.10 11.30
CA VAL A 103 -15.00 4.41 10.23
C VAL A 103 -15.13 5.30 9.00
N GLU A 104 -15.48 6.56 9.19
CA GLU A 104 -15.66 7.55 8.13
C GLU A 104 -14.31 7.95 7.52
N ALA A 105 -13.36 8.36 8.37
CA ALA A 105 -12.03 8.84 7.99
C ALA A 105 -11.18 7.79 7.25
N SER A 106 -11.39 6.49 7.51
CA SER A 106 -10.65 5.40 6.84
C SER A 106 -11.00 5.21 5.35
N THR A 107 -12.09 5.83 4.87
CA THR A 107 -12.47 5.78 3.46
C THR A 107 -11.64 6.76 2.62
N ILE A 108 -11.63 6.62 1.29
CA ILE A 108 -10.95 7.60 0.42
C ILE A 108 -11.61 8.97 0.58
N SER A 109 -12.93 9.05 0.42
CA SER A 109 -13.68 10.31 0.53
C SER A 109 -13.55 10.93 1.91
N GLY A 110 -13.71 10.13 2.98
CA GLY A 110 -13.59 10.60 4.35
C GLY A 110 -12.18 11.09 4.68
N ALA A 111 -11.14 10.41 4.19
CA ALA A 111 -9.77 10.89 4.34
C ALA A 111 -9.61 12.30 3.75
N PHE A 112 -10.10 12.54 2.53
CA PHE A 112 -10.04 13.87 1.90
C PHE A 112 -10.90 14.93 2.58
N GLN A 113 -12.00 14.52 3.22
CA GLN A 113 -12.92 15.42 3.91
C GLN A 113 -12.39 15.86 5.28
N HIS A 114 -11.77 14.93 6.01
CA HIS A 114 -11.42 15.11 7.42
C HIS A 114 -9.92 15.20 7.69
N GLY A 115 -9.10 14.78 6.73
CA GLY A 115 -7.65 14.84 6.82
C GLY A 115 -7.06 16.14 6.29
N ARG A 116 -5.79 16.34 6.61
CA ARG A 116 -4.99 17.48 6.16
C ARG A 116 -4.11 17.07 4.99
N LEU A 117 -4.12 17.82 3.89
CA LEU A 117 -3.15 17.60 2.82
C LEU A 117 -1.77 18.07 3.26
N VAL A 118 -0.77 17.22 3.07
CA VAL A 118 0.61 17.46 3.51
C VAL A 118 1.61 17.17 2.40
N ASN A 119 2.72 17.91 2.41
CA ASN A 119 3.91 17.53 1.69
C ASN A 119 4.63 16.40 2.44
N ILE A 120 5.54 15.71 1.74
CA ILE A 120 6.25 14.58 2.33
C ILE A 120 7.18 15.00 3.47
N GLU A 121 7.71 16.22 3.41
CA GLU A 121 8.61 16.79 4.41
C GLU A 121 7.86 17.19 5.70
N GLU A 122 6.52 17.27 5.66
CA GLU A 122 5.68 17.52 6.83
C GLU A 122 5.27 16.23 7.55
N MET A 123 5.53 15.05 6.95
CA MET A 123 5.15 13.77 7.53
C MET A 123 6.04 13.41 8.72
N HIS A 124 5.46 12.75 9.71
CA HIS A 124 6.23 12.02 10.71
C HIS A 124 6.89 10.78 10.10
N GLN A 125 8.02 10.36 10.68
CA GLN A 125 8.66 9.08 10.34
C GLN A 125 7.64 7.94 10.50
N VAL A 126 7.59 7.05 9.51
CA VAL A 126 6.61 5.97 9.41
C VAL A 126 7.15 4.70 10.06
N ASP A 127 6.37 4.15 10.97
CA ASP A 127 6.69 2.90 11.70
C ASP A 127 6.21 1.66 10.95
N LEU A 128 5.20 1.79 10.09
CA LEU A 128 4.60 0.67 9.36
C LEU A 128 4.00 1.12 8.03
N VAL A 129 4.26 0.36 6.96
CA VAL A 129 3.65 0.56 5.65
C VAL A 129 2.61 -0.52 5.37
N ILE A 130 1.43 -0.12 4.90
CA ILE A 130 0.38 -1.01 4.40
C ILE A 130 0.32 -0.90 2.87
N SER A 131 0.48 -2.03 2.19
CA SER A 131 0.48 -2.10 0.72
C SER A 131 -0.47 -3.18 0.19
N GLY A 132 -1.48 -2.76 -0.57
CA GLY A 132 -2.41 -3.66 -1.24
C GLY A 132 -1.81 -4.30 -2.49
N SER A 133 -2.18 -5.56 -2.77
CA SER A 133 -1.58 -6.36 -3.84
C SER A 133 -2.64 -7.14 -4.62
N VAL A 134 -2.49 -7.25 -5.94
CA VAL A 134 -3.29 -8.13 -6.79
C VAL A 134 -2.82 -9.57 -6.60
N ALA A 135 -1.50 -9.81 -6.58
CA ALA A 135 -0.91 -11.10 -6.29
C ALA A 135 0.29 -10.95 -5.34
N VAL A 136 0.59 -12.00 -4.59
CA VAL A 136 1.79 -12.11 -3.75
C VAL A 136 2.35 -13.53 -3.84
N ASN A 137 3.62 -13.71 -3.50
CA ASN A 137 4.19 -15.03 -3.22
C ASN A 137 4.76 -15.10 -1.79
N ARG A 138 5.18 -16.28 -1.34
CA ARG A 138 5.68 -16.50 0.02
C ARG A 138 7.03 -15.81 0.32
N THR A 139 7.75 -15.35 -0.70
CA THR A 139 8.96 -14.51 -0.51
C THR A 139 8.64 -13.02 -0.36
N GLY A 140 7.36 -12.62 -0.47
CA GLY A 140 6.92 -11.24 -0.31
C GLY A 140 6.98 -10.39 -1.58
N ILE A 141 7.34 -10.97 -2.74
CA ILE A 141 7.18 -10.28 -4.02
C ILE A 141 5.68 -10.08 -4.24
N ARG A 142 5.30 -8.87 -4.65
CA ARG A 142 3.91 -8.50 -4.88
C ARG A 142 3.72 -7.92 -6.27
N ILE A 143 2.53 -8.13 -6.83
CA ILE A 143 2.07 -7.46 -8.05
C ILE A 143 0.96 -6.49 -7.68
N GLY A 144 1.20 -5.19 -7.83
CA GLY A 144 0.16 -4.17 -7.71
C GLY A 144 -0.76 -4.09 -8.94
N LYS A 145 -1.76 -3.19 -8.92
CA LYS A 145 -2.77 -3.04 -10.00
C LYS A 145 -2.27 -2.45 -11.33
N GLY A 146 -0.99 -2.08 -11.47
CA GLY A 146 -0.40 -1.64 -12.74
C GLY A 146 0.02 -0.17 -12.84
N GLY A 147 -0.50 0.72 -11.98
CA GLY A 147 -0.18 2.14 -12.07
C GLY A 147 1.20 2.57 -11.55
N GLY A 148 1.93 1.70 -10.85
CA GLY A 148 3.24 1.98 -10.23
C GLY A 148 3.23 3.05 -9.13
N PHE A 149 2.06 3.54 -8.73
CA PHE A 149 1.97 4.66 -7.78
C PHE A 149 2.34 4.27 -6.35
N ALA A 150 1.96 3.07 -5.88
CA ALA A 150 2.31 2.61 -4.54
C ALA A 150 3.84 2.48 -4.35
N ASP A 151 4.52 1.96 -5.38
CA ASP A 151 5.98 1.83 -5.39
C ASP A 151 6.66 3.21 -5.44
N LEU A 152 6.07 4.15 -6.19
CA LEU A 152 6.56 5.52 -6.26
C LEU A 152 6.33 6.31 -4.96
N GLU A 153 5.17 6.15 -4.31
CA GLU A 153 4.88 6.70 -2.99
C GLU A 153 5.91 6.23 -1.96
N TYR A 154 6.27 4.95 -2.00
CA TYR A 154 7.31 4.38 -1.15
C TYR A 154 8.67 4.98 -1.46
N GLY A 155 9.08 5.01 -2.74
CA GLY A 155 10.35 5.59 -3.17
C GLY A 155 10.50 7.07 -2.78
N LEU A 156 9.42 7.85 -2.87
CA LEU A 156 9.40 9.24 -2.39
C LEU A 156 9.63 9.30 -0.88
N ALA A 157 8.95 8.45 -0.10
CA ALA A 157 9.06 8.44 1.36
C ALA A 157 10.44 7.98 1.85
N VAL A 158 11.07 7.04 1.15
CA VAL A 158 12.47 6.64 1.41
C VAL A 158 13.42 7.79 1.07
N ALA A 159 13.25 8.43 -0.09
CA ALA A 159 14.09 9.56 -0.49
C ALA A 159 14.00 10.75 0.48
N ALA A 160 12.85 10.93 1.14
CA ALA A 160 12.64 11.95 2.16
C ALA A 160 13.07 11.51 3.58
N GLY A 161 13.56 10.28 3.78
CA GLY A 161 13.91 9.74 5.11
C GLY A 161 12.71 9.44 6.02
N ILE A 162 11.50 9.50 5.48
CA ILE A 162 10.25 9.23 6.21
C ILE A 162 10.04 7.73 6.41
N VAL A 163 10.42 6.93 5.42
CA VAL A 163 10.43 5.46 5.50
C VAL A 163 11.88 4.99 5.55
N GLN A 164 12.21 4.22 6.58
CA GLN A 164 13.55 3.65 6.78
C GLN A 164 13.65 2.28 6.12
N HIS A 165 14.87 1.80 5.90
CA HIS A 165 15.10 0.50 5.27
C HIS A 165 14.46 -0.67 6.05
N ASP A 166 14.41 -0.56 7.37
CA ASP A 166 13.85 -1.55 8.29
C ASP A 166 12.36 -1.33 8.61
N THR A 167 11.73 -0.28 8.08
CA THR A 167 10.29 -0.04 8.26
C THR A 167 9.50 -1.25 7.73
N PRO A 168 8.73 -1.96 8.58
CA PRO A 168 7.98 -3.13 8.17
C PRO A 168 6.88 -2.79 7.15
N ILE A 169 6.62 -3.73 6.25
CA ILE A 169 5.64 -3.62 5.18
C ILE A 169 4.67 -4.80 5.24
N VAL A 170 3.39 -4.50 5.36
CA VAL A 170 2.33 -5.49 5.52
C VAL A 170 1.22 -5.32 4.49
N GLY A 171 0.44 -6.38 4.27
CA GLY A 171 -0.79 -6.30 3.48
C GLY A 171 -1.75 -7.45 3.77
N THR A 172 -3.00 -7.29 3.38
CA THR A 172 -3.98 -8.39 3.35
C THR A 172 -4.32 -8.79 1.93
N VAL A 173 -4.52 -10.09 1.71
CA VAL A 173 -4.89 -10.68 0.42
C VAL A 173 -5.82 -11.88 0.61
N HIS A 174 -6.56 -12.28 -0.41
CA HIS A 174 -7.27 -13.55 -0.44
C HIS A 174 -6.31 -14.72 -0.73
N GLN A 175 -6.65 -15.96 -0.34
CA GLN A 175 -5.83 -17.15 -0.64
C GLN A 175 -5.56 -17.32 -2.15
N LEU A 176 -6.55 -16.99 -2.99
CA LEU A 176 -6.45 -17.03 -4.46
C LEU A 176 -5.47 -16.00 -5.06
N GLN A 177 -5.01 -15.03 -4.26
CA GLN A 177 -4.00 -14.06 -4.66
C GLN A 177 -2.59 -14.50 -4.26
N VAL A 178 -2.45 -15.59 -3.49
CA VAL A 178 -1.18 -16.18 -3.09
C VAL A 178 -0.76 -17.18 -4.18
N LEU A 179 0.35 -16.90 -4.84
CA LEU A 179 0.90 -17.71 -5.92
C LEU A 179 2.19 -18.38 -5.46
N GLU A 180 2.29 -19.69 -5.68
CA GLU A 180 3.48 -20.48 -5.32
C GLU A 180 4.61 -20.35 -6.35
N GLN A 181 4.34 -19.75 -7.51
CA GLN A 181 5.33 -19.49 -8.55
C GLN A 181 6.16 -18.22 -8.27
N GLU A 182 7.33 -18.11 -8.92
CA GLU A 182 8.07 -16.85 -8.96
C GLU A 182 7.27 -15.75 -9.67
N LEU A 183 7.39 -14.53 -9.15
CA LEU A 183 6.72 -13.35 -9.68
C LEU A 183 7.76 -12.38 -10.28
N PRO A 184 7.45 -11.74 -11.42
CA PRO A 184 8.32 -10.73 -12.01
C PRO A 184 8.51 -9.56 -11.06
N TRP A 185 9.76 -9.12 -10.94
CA TRP A 185 10.18 -8.06 -10.04
C TRP A 185 11.15 -7.11 -10.77
N THR A 186 11.07 -5.83 -10.42
CA THR A 186 11.96 -4.74 -10.87
C THR A 186 12.46 -3.96 -9.66
N GLN A 187 13.59 -3.24 -9.79
CA GLN A 187 14.27 -2.58 -8.66
C GLN A 187 13.42 -1.62 -7.82
N HIS A 188 12.40 -1.00 -8.43
CA HIS A 188 11.47 -0.12 -7.73
C HIS A 188 10.32 -0.86 -7.03
N ASP A 189 10.10 -2.15 -7.26
CA ASP A 189 8.99 -2.89 -6.66
C ASP A 189 9.21 -3.11 -5.16
N VAL A 190 8.22 -2.71 -4.38
CA VAL A 190 8.20 -2.91 -2.93
C VAL A 190 7.77 -4.34 -2.59
N CYS A 191 8.55 -5.05 -1.77
CA CYS A 191 8.19 -6.35 -1.22
C CYS A 191 7.50 -6.24 0.15
N LEU A 192 6.68 -7.23 0.51
CA LEU A 192 6.05 -7.34 1.82
C LEU A 192 6.94 -8.13 2.79
N ASP A 193 6.97 -7.74 4.06
CA ASP A 193 7.54 -8.56 5.14
C ASP A 193 6.51 -9.52 5.72
N TYR A 194 5.24 -9.11 5.73
CA TYR A 194 4.14 -9.96 6.13
C TYR A 194 2.95 -9.76 5.20
N PHE A 195 2.21 -10.84 4.97
CA PHE A 195 0.84 -10.71 4.51
C PHE A 195 -0.06 -11.66 5.27
N ALA A 196 -1.34 -11.30 5.35
CA ALA A 196 -2.35 -12.16 5.95
C ALA A 196 -3.42 -12.51 4.92
N THR A 197 -3.86 -13.77 4.98
CA THR A 197 -5.10 -14.25 4.36
C THR A 197 -6.16 -14.46 5.43
N PRO A 198 -7.41 -14.76 5.07
CA PRO A 198 -8.44 -15.13 6.05
C PRO A 198 -8.08 -16.35 6.90
N ASP A 199 -7.08 -17.16 6.48
CA ASP A 199 -6.73 -18.45 7.10
C ASP A 199 -5.33 -18.44 7.73
N GLU A 200 -4.36 -17.75 7.14
CA GLU A 200 -2.96 -17.76 7.61
C GLU A 200 -2.33 -16.36 7.70
N LEU A 201 -1.34 -16.26 8.58
CA LEU A 201 -0.39 -15.15 8.62
C LEU A 201 0.93 -15.66 8.06
N VAL A 202 1.45 -15.00 7.04
CA VAL A 202 2.72 -15.37 6.41
C VAL A 202 3.76 -14.30 6.75
N LYS A 203 4.85 -14.73 7.41
CA LYS A 203 6.09 -13.97 7.47
C LYS A 203 6.87 -14.27 6.19
N CYS A 204 7.08 -13.26 5.36
CA CYS A 204 7.81 -13.40 4.12
C CYS A 204 9.30 -13.64 4.39
N SER A 205 9.96 -14.24 3.40
CA SER A 205 11.42 -14.34 3.33
C SER A 205 11.91 -13.55 2.12
N PRO A 206 12.10 -12.21 2.23
CA PRO A 206 12.49 -11.37 1.09
C PRO A 206 13.82 -11.81 0.50
N THR A 207 13.84 -12.04 -0.81
CA THR A 207 15.05 -12.39 -1.58
C THR A 207 15.54 -11.23 -2.46
N LYS A 208 14.82 -10.11 -2.46
CA LYS A 208 15.09 -8.92 -3.29
C LYS A 208 15.40 -7.72 -2.39
N PRO A 209 16.28 -6.80 -2.84
CA PRO A 209 16.56 -5.58 -2.09
C PRO A 209 15.32 -4.68 -2.04
N ARG A 210 15.25 -3.85 -1.01
CA ARG A 210 14.23 -2.80 -0.93
C ARG A 210 14.62 -1.62 -1.81
N PRO A 211 13.63 -0.90 -2.37
CA PRO A 211 13.89 0.37 -3.01
C PRO A 211 14.57 1.34 -2.05
N THR A 212 15.66 1.97 -2.49
CA THR A 212 16.43 2.94 -1.68
C THR A 212 16.06 4.39 -2.00
N GLY A 213 15.03 4.62 -2.81
CA GLY A 213 14.58 5.94 -3.22
C GLY A 213 13.91 5.93 -4.58
N ILE A 214 14.13 6.99 -5.36
CA ILE A 214 13.61 7.15 -6.71
C ILE A 214 14.66 6.72 -7.74
N TYR A 215 14.30 5.74 -8.58
CA TYR A 215 15.07 5.34 -9.76
C TYR A 215 14.62 6.18 -10.95
N TRP A 216 15.32 7.28 -11.22
CA TRP A 216 14.93 8.27 -12.24
C TRP A 216 15.01 7.71 -13.66
N GLU A 217 15.93 6.78 -13.88
CA GLU A 217 16.13 6.04 -15.13
C GLU A 217 14.92 5.15 -15.50
N ASP A 218 14.14 4.71 -14.51
CA ASP A 218 12.93 3.91 -14.70
C ASP A 218 11.69 4.77 -15.04
N LEU A 219 11.79 6.10 -14.93
CA LEU A 219 10.66 7.02 -15.06
C LEU A 219 10.61 7.69 -16.44
N SER A 220 9.51 7.50 -17.15
CA SER A 220 9.27 8.22 -18.39
C SER A 220 9.10 9.73 -18.15
N PRO A 221 9.50 10.60 -19.11
CA PRO A 221 9.27 12.05 -19.00
C PRO A 221 7.79 12.40 -18.78
N ALA A 222 6.87 11.62 -19.35
CA ALA A 222 5.44 11.78 -19.14
C ALA A 222 5.03 11.52 -17.68
N LYS A 223 5.57 10.47 -17.05
CA LYS A 223 5.32 10.15 -15.63
C LYS A 223 5.86 11.24 -14.71
N ILE A 224 7.07 11.73 -14.97
CA ILE A 224 7.65 12.86 -14.22
C ILE A 224 6.80 14.12 -14.38
N LYS A 225 6.30 14.39 -15.60
CA LYS A 225 5.43 15.55 -15.84
C LYS A 225 4.09 15.45 -15.12
N GLN A 226 3.57 14.24 -14.93
CA GLN A 226 2.29 13.97 -14.28
C GLN A 226 2.33 14.20 -12.76
N ILE A 227 3.50 14.07 -12.13
CA ILE A 227 3.61 13.97 -10.66
C ILE A 227 4.37 15.19 -10.11
N PRO A 228 3.67 16.17 -9.51
CA PRO A 228 4.31 17.40 -9.04
C PRO A 228 5.42 17.16 -8.01
N ALA A 229 5.24 16.21 -7.09
CA ALA A 229 6.25 15.86 -6.08
C ALA A 229 7.59 15.42 -6.70
N LEU A 230 7.57 14.70 -7.83
CA LEU A 230 8.80 14.34 -8.54
C LEU A 230 9.49 15.55 -9.17
N LYS A 231 8.72 16.51 -9.71
CA LYS A 231 9.31 17.74 -10.24
C LYS A 231 10.00 18.56 -9.16
N LYS A 232 9.40 18.62 -7.96
CA LYS A 232 9.98 19.29 -6.80
C LYS A 232 11.28 18.61 -6.40
N LEU A 233 11.26 17.29 -6.19
CA LEU A 233 12.44 16.52 -5.79
C LEU A 233 13.60 16.64 -6.79
N ARG A 234 13.30 16.60 -8.10
CA ARG A 234 14.33 16.70 -9.15
C ARG A 234 15.05 18.06 -9.19
N LYS A 235 14.47 19.14 -8.65
CA LYS A 235 15.15 20.45 -8.59
C LYS A 235 16.24 20.50 -7.53
N PHE A 236 16.24 19.56 -6.58
CA PHE A 236 17.18 19.50 -5.47
C PHE A 236 18.26 18.42 -5.67
N LEU A 237 18.27 17.74 -6.82
CA LEU A 237 19.28 16.78 -7.28
C LEU A 237 20.04 17.38 -8.46
#